data_AF-A0A963T2U9-F1
#
_entry.id   AF-A0A963T2U9-F1
#
_cell.length_a   1.000
_cell.length_b   1.000
_cell.length_c   1.000
_cell.angle_alpha   90.00
_cell.angle_beta   90.00
_cell.angle_gamma   90.00
#
_symmetry.space_group_name_H-M   'P 1'
#
loop_
_entity.id
_entity.type
_entity.pdbx_description
1 polymer ?
#
loop_
_entity_poly.entity_id
_entity_poly.type
_entity_poly.pdbx_seq_one_letter_code
_entity_poly.pdbx_strand_id
1 'polypeptide(L)'
;RLGAAPARRARRLWPQTEALKAALVLGRDDEAADLIDAMFASYLNQETPGLWCDEYDAEGRPTAKAAPASILYHLHEAVSCAVERRHKLNP
;
A
#
# COMPACT_ATOMS: atom_id res chain seq x y z
N ARG A 1 -8.58 -30.31 7.91
CA ARG A 1 -7.52 -29.28 8.05
C ARG A 1 -7.00 -28.99 6.66
N LEU A 2 -7.36 -27.84 6.07
CA LEU A 2 -6.75 -27.42 4.81
C LEU A 2 -5.28 -27.11 5.12
N GLY A 3 -4.37 -27.88 4.53
CA GLY A 3 -2.93 -27.65 4.66
C GLY A 3 -2.57 -26.36 3.93
N ALA A 4 -2.62 -25.23 4.63
CA ALA A 4 -2.09 -23.99 4.10
C ALA A 4 -0.57 -24.16 3.97
N ALA A 5 -0.06 -24.11 2.74
CA ALA A 5 1.36 -23.93 2.50
C ALA A 5 1.83 -22.70 3.30
N PRO A 6 3.07 -22.70 3.84
CA PRO A 6 3.59 -21.55 4.55
C PRO A 6 3.45 -20.30 3.67
N ALA A 7 2.88 -19.23 4.24
CA ALA A 7 2.72 -17.98 3.52
C ALA A 7 4.07 -17.59 2.90
N ARG A 8 4.08 -17.35 1.59
CA ARG A 8 5.25 -16.81 0.91
C ARG A 8 5.68 -15.56 1.70
N ARG A 9 6.93 -15.54 2.18
CA ARG A 9 7.51 -14.37 2.83
C ARG A 9 7.79 -13.32 1.75
N ALA A 10 6.74 -12.64 1.33
CA ALA A 10 6.76 -11.55 0.37
C ALA A 10 5.74 -10.52 0.83
N ARG A 11 5.97 -9.26 0.48
CA ARG A 11 5.03 -8.16 0.74
C ARG A 11 4.54 -7.60 -0.58
N ARG A 12 3.23 -7.43 -0.67
CA ARG A 12 2.57 -6.79 -1.81
C ARG A 12 2.17 -5.36 -1.49
N LEU A 13 1.85 -4.56 -2.50
CA LEU A 13 1.41 -3.16 -2.33
C LEU A 13 -0.04 -3.10 -1.83
N TRP A 14 -0.95 -3.90 -2.40
CA TRP A 14 -2.37 -3.85 -2.03
C TRP A 14 -2.66 -4.02 -0.51
N PRO A 15 -1.99 -4.90 0.26
CA PRO A 15 -2.23 -4.99 1.69
C PRO A 15 -1.79 -3.72 2.44
N GLN A 16 -0.78 -2.99 1.93
CA GLN A 16 -0.34 -1.74 2.55
C GLN A 16 -1.37 -0.64 2.34
N THR A 17 -1.98 -0.56 1.16
CA THR A 17 -3.07 0.38 0.89
C THR A 17 -4.32 0.05 1.72
N GLU A 18 -4.61 -1.23 1.97
CA GLU A 18 -5.70 -1.61 2.88
C GLU A 18 -5.39 -1.27 4.35
N ALA A 19 -4.14 -1.49 4.78
CA ALA A 19 -3.69 -1.09 6.12
C ALA A 19 -3.80 0.44 6.30
N LEU A 20 -3.41 1.23 5.30
CA LEU A 20 -3.55 2.68 5.33
C LEU A 20 -5.02 3.09 5.46
N LYS A 21 -5.92 2.52 4.65
CA LYS A 21 -7.37 2.79 4.77
C LYS A 21 -7.88 2.46 6.17
N ALA A 22 -7.47 1.33 6.74
CA ALA A 22 -7.86 0.94 8.09
C ALA A 22 -7.35 1.93 9.15
N ALA A 23 -6.07 2.33 9.09
CA ALA A 23 -5.50 3.33 10.00
C ALA A 23 -6.26 4.67 9.94
N LEU A 24 -6.57 5.15 8.72
CA LEU A 24 -7.34 6.38 8.51
C LEU A 24 -8.77 6.28 9.09
N VAL A 25 -9.45 5.15 8.88
CA VAL A 25 -10.81 4.93 9.43
C VAL A 25 -10.78 4.87 10.95
N LEU A 26 -9.77 4.23 11.53
CA LEU A 26 -9.59 4.10 12.98
C LEU A 26 -9.02 5.35 13.66
N GLY A 27 -8.61 6.36 12.88
CA GLY A 27 -8.03 7.60 13.39
C GLY A 27 -6.63 7.45 13.96
N ARG A 28 -5.84 6.54 13.41
CA ARG A 28 -4.45 6.29 13.80
C ARG A 28 -3.52 7.05 12.85
N ASP A 29 -3.45 8.36 13.05
CA ASP A 29 -2.81 9.26 12.09
C ASP A 29 -1.29 9.02 11.99
N ASP A 30 -0.60 8.68 13.09
CA ASP A 30 0.82 8.32 13.07
C ASP A 30 1.08 7.04 12.25
N GLU A 31 0.26 5.99 12.45
CA GLU A 31 0.35 4.74 11.68
C GLU A 31 0.09 4.99 10.18
N ALA A 32 -0.88 5.87 9.87
CA ALA A 32 -1.16 6.25 8.50
C ALA A 32 0.02 7.00 7.85
N ALA A 33 0.65 7.93 8.58
CA ALA A 33 1.82 8.66 8.11
C ALA A 33 3.00 7.71 7.85
N ASP A 34 3.30 6.81 8.78
CA ASP A 34 4.37 5.81 8.63
C ASP A 34 4.15 4.91 7.41
N LEU A 35 2.91 4.48 7.17
CA LEU A 35 2.55 3.67 5.99
C LEU A 35 2.71 4.45 4.69
N ILE A 36 2.32 5.72 4.67
CA ILE A 36 2.51 6.60 3.51
C ILE A 36 4.01 6.74 3.19
N ASP A 37 4.82 7.09 4.18
CA ASP A 37 6.26 7.26 4.01
C ASP A 37 6.93 5.96 3.54
N ALA A 38 6.56 4.83 4.14
CA ALA A 38 7.08 3.52 3.73
C ALA A 38 6.69 3.15 2.28
N MET A 39 5.47 3.50 1.85
CA MET A 39 5.04 3.28 0.46
C MET A 39 5.80 4.17 -0.52
N PHE A 40 6.00 5.45 -0.19
CA PHE A 40 6.79 6.38 -1.00
C PHE A 40 8.26 5.99 -1.07
N ALA A 41 8.87 5.54 0.02
CA ALA A 41 10.27 5.12 0.05
C ALA A 41 10.53 3.80 -0.71
N SER A 42 9.50 2.98 -0.96
CA SER A 42 9.64 1.67 -1.58
C SER A 42 8.79 1.52 -2.85
N TYR A 43 7.52 1.14 -2.73
CA TYR A 43 6.67 0.75 -3.85
C TYR A 43 6.48 1.86 -4.89
N LEU A 44 6.52 3.13 -4.50
CA LEU A 44 6.33 4.28 -5.39
C LEU A 44 7.64 4.97 -5.80
N ASN A 45 8.78 4.60 -5.21
CA ASN A 45 10.11 5.10 -5.60
C ASN A 45 10.66 4.28 -6.77
N GLN A 46 10.11 4.51 -7.96
CA GLN A 46 10.48 3.78 -9.17
C GLN A 46 11.29 4.66 -10.13
N GLU A 47 12.18 4.03 -10.90
CA GLU A 47 13.01 4.71 -11.90
C GLU A 47 12.15 5.47 -12.92
N THR A 48 11.01 4.88 -13.32
CA THR A 48 10.00 5.56 -14.15
C THR A 48 8.96 6.24 -13.25
N PRO A 49 8.91 7.58 -13.21
CA PRO A 49 7.94 8.30 -12.37
C PRO A 49 6.49 7.92 -12.70
N GLY A 50 5.67 7.80 -11.65
CA GLY A 50 4.24 7.46 -11.77
C GLY A 50 3.93 5.97 -11.87
N LEU A 51 4.94 5.10 -12.02
CA LEU A 51 4.77 3.65 -11.88
C LEU A 51 4.96 3.20 -10.44
N TRP A 52 4.61 1.93 -10.18
CA TRP A 52 4.76 1.26 -8.89
C TRP A 52 5.39 -0.13 -9.05
N CYS A 53 6.05 -0.59 -8.01
CA CYS A 53 6.38 -2.01 -7.81
C CYS A 53 5.25 -2.66 -6.99
N ASP A 54 4.72 -3.81 -7.38
CA ASP A 54 3.66 -4.50 -6.60
C ASP A 54 4.21 -5.46 -5.55
N GLU A 55 5.38 -6.08 -5.75
CA GLU A 55 5.83 -7.18 -4.90
C GLU A 55 7.33 -7.08 -4.59
N TYR A 56 7.66 -7.29 -3.31
CA TYR A 56 9.02 -7.49 -2.81
C TYR A 56 9.12 -8.85 -2.11
N ASP A 57 10.27 -9.51 -2.26
CA ASP A 57 10.58 -10.73 -1.51
C ASP A 57 10.95 -10.45 -0.05
N ALA A 58 11.30 -11.51 0.69
CA ALA A 58 11.67 -11.46 2.10
C ALA A 58 12.94 -10.64 2.36
N GLU A 59 13.83 -10.56 1.36
CA GLU A 59 15.07 -9.81 1.42
C GLU A 59 14.88 -8.34 1.00
N GLY A 60 13.66 -7.95 0.66
CA GLY A 60 13.33 -6.59 0.24
C GLY A 60 13.71 -6.28 -1.20
N ARG A 61 13.93 -7.30 -2.05
CA ARG A 61 14.21 -7.13 -3.48
C ARG A 61 12.91 -7.07 -4.27
N PRO A 62 12.76 -6.15 -5.24
CA PRO A 62 11.58 -6.07 -6.08
C PRO A 62 11.49 -7.32 -6.97
N THR A 63 10.31 -7.96 -7.00
CA THR A 63 10.05 -9.16 -7.82
C THR A 63 9.00 -8.93 -8.91
N ALA A 64 8.23 -7.84 -8.82
CA ALA A 64 7.23 -7.49 -9.82
C ALA A 64 7.88 -7.13 -11.17
N LYS A 65 7.39 -7.75 -12.25
CA LYS A 65 7.86 -7.50 -13.62
C LYS A 65 7.08 -6.42 -14.36
N ALA A 66 5.97 -5.96 -13.78
CA ALA A 66 5.07 -4.98 -14.34
C ALA A 66 4.37 -4.20 -13.21
N ALA A 67 3.76 -3.08 -13.58
CA ALA A 67 2.84 -2.31 -12.75
C ALA A 67 1.39 -2.71 -13.11
N PRO A 68 0.79 -3.73 -12.45
CA PRO A 68 -0.52 -4.21 -12.84
C PRO A 68 -1.61 -3.19 -12.52
N ALA A 69 -2.51 -2.92 -13.47
CA ALA A 69 -3.60 -1.95 -13.32
C ALA A 69 -4.53 -2.24 -12.13
N SER A 70 -4.60 -3.49 -11.64
CA SER A 70 -5.35 -3.84 -10.43
C SER A 70 -4.82 -3.16 -9.17
N ILE A 71 -3.56 -2.72 -9.13
CA ILE A 71 -3.04 -1.96 -7.99
C ILE A 71 -3.46 -0.48 -8.06
N LEU A 72 -3.76 0.03 -9.25
CA LEU A 72 -4.19 1.41 -9.41
C LEU A 72 -5.48 1.71 -8.64
N TYR A 73 -6.47 0.81 -8.68
CA TYR A 73 -7.72 1.07 -7.93
C TYR A 73 -7.49 1.04 -6.41
N HIS A 74 -6.59 0.19 -5.91
CA HIS A 74 -6.25 0.17 -4.48
C HIS A 74 -5.55 1.47 -4.03
N LEU A 75 -4.61 1.97 -4.84
CA LEU A 75 -3.98 3.28 -4.61
C LEU A 75 -5.02 4.41 -4.64
N HIS A 76 -5.91 4.38 -5.63
CA HIS A 76 -6.97 5.37 -5.78
C HIS A 76 -7.90 5.37 -4.56
N GLU A 77 -8.38 4.20 -4.12
CA GLU A 77 -9.24 4.09 -2.94
C GLU A 77 -8.57 4.58 -1.66
N ALA A 78 -7.27 4.30 -1.47
CA ALA A 78 -6.52 4.77 -0.32
C ALA A 78 -6.42 6.30 -0.30
N VAL A 79 -6.15 6.93 -1.44
CA VAL A 79 -6.13 8.40 -1.57
C VAL A 79 -7.53 8.98 -1.34
N SER A 80 -8.56 8.41 -1.93
CA SER A 80 -9.95 8.86 -1.74
C SER A 80 -10.35 8.79 -0.25
N CYS A 81 -10.00 7.71 0.45
CA CYS A 81 -10.23 7.59 1.89
C CYS A 81 -9.54 8.71 2.71
N ALA A 82 -8.28 9.02 2.38
CA ALA A 82 -7.54 10.11 3.04
C ALA A 82 -8.18 11.48 2.77
N VAL A 83 -8.62 11.73 1.54
CA VAL A 83 -9.30 12.98 1.16
C VAL A 83 -10.64 13.12 1.89
N GLU A 84 -11.45 12.07 1.93
CA GLU A 84 -12.72 12.06 2.67
C GLU A 84 -12.52 12.30 4.17
N ARG A 85 -11.52 11.67 4.79
CA ARG A 85 -11.18 11.92 6.20
C ARG A 85 -10.81 13.38 6.42
N ARG A 86 -9.97 13.96 5.55
CA ARG A 86 -9.59 15.38 5.62
C ARG A 86 -10.81 16.30 5.56
N HIS A 87 -11.76 16.04 4.66
CA HIS A 87 -13.00 16.81 4.57
C HIS A 87 -13.86 16.67 5.84
N LYS A 88 -13.90 15.50 6.48
CA LYS A 88 -14.62 15.31 7.75
C LYS A 88 -13.97 16.05 8.92
N LEU A 89 -12.63 16.18 8.92
CA LEU A 89 -11.88 16.90 9.94
C LEU A 89 -11.87 18.43 9.71
N ASN A 90 -12.05 18.88 8.46
CA ASN A 90 -12.08 20.28 8.06
C ASN A 90 -13.21 20.51 7.04
N PRO A 91 -14.47 20.65 7.51
CA PRO A 91 -15.66 20.72 6.66
C PRO A 91 -15.74 21.99 5.81
#